data_AF-A0A1Y5FZU7-F1
#
_entry.id   AF-A0A1Y5FZU7-F1
#
_cell.length_a   1.000
_cell.length_b   1.000
_cell.length_c   1.000
_cell.angle_alpha   90.00
_cell.angle_beta   90.00
_cell.angle_gamma   90.00
#
_symmetry.space_group_name_H-M   'P 1'
#
loop_
_entity.id
_entity.type
_entity.pdbx_description
1 polymer ?
#
loop_
_entity_poly.entity_id
_entity_poly.type
_entity_poly.pdbx_seq_one_letter_code
_entity_poly.pdbx_strand_id
1 'polypeptide(L)'
;MAKQILSEEGYTILPSLVLKMSQTDMNETTHTEEKIIEKEVLARFNKIELEKRLEEIRPDIIAYQNHEPLLIEIAVTHFVSPNKKNIIRGLGLPAVEIDLSNASHTTTKDELKLLIKSPSKTKWISNPKVINAKKELKSILDEKIRQINTDIYKRRRKVQIPRAAPPPRKTETTPNNLSTQKKEYKNRWFACRSCLENRDSNKYFNGEVVFMVPTKNAPYSLKSITCPNCNYEVMLENF
;
A
#
# COMPACT_ATOMS: atom_id res chain seq x y z
N MET A 1 -22.07 26.92 -21.56
CA MET A 1 -22.39 25.94 -22.62
C MET A 1 -22.16 24.49 -22.18
N ALA A 2 -20.94 24.06 -21.80
CA ALA A 2 -20.69 22.65 -21.42
C ALA A 2 -21.62 22.11 -20.30
N LYS A 3 -21.81 22.89 -19.23
CA LYS A 3 -22.72 22.54 -18.12
C LYS A 3 -24.17 22.35 -18.59
N GLN A 4 -24.63 23.19 -19.50
CA GLN A 4 -25.97 23.11 -20.08
C GLN A 4 -26.12 21.87 -20.96
N ILE A 5 -25.11 21.53 -21.77
CA ILE A 5 -25.14 20.31 -22.58
C ILE A 5 -25.32 19.07 -21.71
N LEU A 6 -24.55 18.95 -20.61
CA LEU A 6 -24.72 17.82 -19.68
C LEU A 6 -26.11 17.80 -19.05
N SER A 7 -26.63 18.97 -18.68
CA SER A 7 -27.98 19.10 -18.11
C SER A 7 -29.09 18.73 -19.11
N GLU A 8 -28.92 19.07 -20.38
CA GLU A 8 -29.87 18.76 -21.47
C GLU A 8 -29.83 17.27 -21.84
N GLU A 9 -28.64 16.71 -21.96
CA GLU A 9 -28.46 15.32 -22.38
C GLU A 9 -28.77 14.32 -21.24
N GLY A 10 -28.48 14.69 -19.99
CA GLY A 10 -28.80 13.86 -18.82
C GLY A 10 -27.90 12.63 -18.66
N TYR A 11 -26.81 12.52 -19.41
CA TYR A 11 -25.87 11.40 -19.30
C TYR A 11 -24.45 11.78 -19.72
N THR A 12 -23.47 10.98 -19.28
CA THR A 12 -22.10 11.01 -19.77
C THR A 12 -21.45 9.62 -19.71
N ILE A 13 -20.28 9.44 -20.32
CA ILE A 13 -19.50 8.21 -20.21
C ILE A 13 -18.47 8.41 -19.10
N LEU A 14 -18.56 7.58 -18.05
CA LEU A 14 -17.56 7.55 -16.99
C LEU A 14 -16.43 6.59 -17.40
N PRO A 15 -15.16 6.99 -17.21
CA PRO A 15 -14.04 6.15 -17.57
C PRO A 15 -13.89 4.99 -16.59
N SER A 16 -13.23 3.93 -17.03
CA SER A 16 -12.81 2.86 -16.11
C SER A 16 -11.88 3.40 -15.02
N LEU A 17 -11.92 2.76 -13.85
CA LEU A 17 -11.02 3.05 -12.74
C LEU A 17 -10.33 1.75 -12.32
N VAL A 18 -9.02 1.69 -12.51
CA VAL A 18 -8.18 0.55 -12.12
C VAL A 18 -7.23 0.98 -11.03
N LEU A 19 -7.27 0.27 -9.90
CA LEU A 19 -6.31 0.44 -8.81
C LEU A 19 -5.14 -0.52 -9.05
N LYS A 20 -3.91 -0.01 -9.05
CA LYS A 20 -2.68 -0.80 -9.15
C LYS A 20 -1.82 -0.56 -7.92
N MET A 21 -1.24 -1.62 -7.37
CA MET A 21 -0.30 -1.55 -6.24
C MET A 21 0.90 -2.44 -6.51
N SER A 22 2.08 -1.95 -6.16
CA SER A 22 3.34 -2.67 -6.38
C SER A 22 4.19 -2.70 -5.11
N GLN A 23 4.92 -3.79 -4.92
CA GLN A 23 5.82 -4.00 -3.78
C GLN A 23 6.98 -4.89 -4.19
N THR A 24 8.15 -4.65 -3.62
CA THR A 24 9.36 -5.43 -3.90
C THR A 24 9.54 -6.56 -2.87
N ASP A 25 10.09 -7.67 -3.34
CA ASP A 25 10.53 -8.78 -2.47
C ASP A 25 12.01 -8.64 -2.05
N MET A 26 12.52 -9.61 -1.29
CA MET A 26 13.91 -9.67 -0.81
C MET A 26 14.98 -9.87 -1.90
N ASN A 27 14.57 -10.16 -3.14
CA ASN A 27 15.43 -10.21 -4.31
C ASN A 27 15.25 -8.97 -5.19
N GLU A 28 14.61 -7.91 -4.67
CA GLU A 28 14.34 -6.66 -5.40
C GLU A 28 13.41 -6.85 -6.62
N THR A 29 12.71 -8.00 -6.70
CA THR A 29 11.73 -8.23 -7.76
C THR A 29 10.44 -7.52 -7.40
N THR A 30 9.92 -6.70 -8.33
CA THR A 30 8.67 -5.96 -8.14
C THR A 30 7.48 -6.84 -8.49
N HIS A 31 6.55 -6.97 -7.56
CA HIS A 31 5.27 -7.63 -7.74
C HIS A 31 4.18 -6.58 -7.81
N THR A 32 3.28 -6.71 -8.78
CA THR A 32 2.17 -5.78 -8.97
C THR A 32 0.87 -6.55 -8.93
N GLU A 33 -0.10 -6.01 -8.22
CA GLU A 33 -1.49 -6.46 -8.20
C GLU A 33 -2.39 -5.32 -8.68
N GLU A 34 -3.46 -5.67 -9.38
CA GLU A 34 -4.44 -4.70 -9.87
C GLU A 34 -5.87 -5.16 -9.63
N LYS A 35 -6.76 -4.18 -9.46
CA LYS A 35 -8.19 -4.41 -9.27
C LYS A 35 -8.98 -3.35 -10.03
N ILE A 36 -9.90 -3.81 -10.88
CA ILE A 36 -10.87 -2.94 -11.54
C ILE A 36 -11.90 -2.51 -10.48
N ILE A 37 -12.00 -1.21 -10.26
CA ILE A 37 -12.94 -0.58 -9.30
C ILE A 37 -14.23 -0.21 -10.02
N GLU A 38 -14.10 0.42 -11.18
CA GLU A 38 -15.21 0.78 -12.06
C GLU A 38 -14.87 0.37 -13.49
N LYS A 39 -15.86 -0.15 -14.21
CA LYS A 39 -15.76 -0.31 -15.67
C LYS A 39 -16.19 1.00 -16.33
N GLU A 40 -15.74 1.19 -17.56
CA GLU A 40 -16.31 2.27 -18.38
C GLU A 40 -17.81 2.04 -18.55
N VAL A 41 -18.61 3.09 -18.32
CA VAL A 41 -20.06 2.96 -18.31
C VAL A 41 -20.73 4.26 -18.74
N LEU A 42 -21.84 4.13 -19.48
CA LEU A 42 -22.75 5.24 -19.74
C LEU A 42 -23.58 5.49 -18.48
N ALA A 43 -23.26 6.56 -17.75
CA ALA A 43 -23.99 6.98 -16.56
C ALA A 43 -25.14 7.90 -16.95
N ARG A 44 -26.38 7.48 -16.66
CA ARG A 44 -27.59 8.28 -16.84
C ARG A 44 -28.02 8.88 -15.51
N PHE A 45 -28.41 10.15 -15.54
CA PHE A 45 -28.77 10.91 -14.36
C PHE A 45 -30.26 11.26 -14.39
N ASN A 46 -30.94 11.06 -13.26
CA ASN A 46 -32.35 11.41 -13.12
C ASN A 46 -32.56 12.85 -12.64
N LYS A 47 -31.50 13.47 -12.09
CA LYS A 47 -31.51 14.86 -11.64
C LYS A 47 -30.12 15.45 -11.84
N ILE A 48 -30.08 16.70 -12.29
CA ILE A 48 -28.86 17.48 -12.46
C ILE A 48 -29.06 18.85 -11.81
N GLU A 49 -28.15 19.23 -10.93
CA GLU A 49 -28.14 20.54 -10.28
C GLU A 49 -26.86 21.28 -10.68
N LEU A 50 -27.01 22.42 -11.34
CA LEU A 50 -25.88 23.23 -11.79
C LEU A 50 -25.42 24.20 -10.70
N GLU A 51 -24.12 24.22 -10.45
CA GLU A 51 -23.46 25.15 -9.52
C GLU A 51 -24.14 25.27 -8.15
N LYS A 52 -24.71 24.17 -7.64
CA LYS A 52 -25.33 24.15 -6.33
C LYS A 52 -24.26 24.04 -5.26
N ARG A 53 -24.40 24.81 -4.19
CA ARG A 53 -23.50 24.69 -3.04
C ARG A 53 -23.73 23.36 -2.33
N LEU A 54 -22.64 22.64 -2.06
CA LEU A 54 -22.61 21.41 -1.28
C LEU A 54 -21.58 21.59 -0.17
N GLU A 55 -22.07 21.83 1.04
CA GLU A 55 -21.25 22.15 2.21
C GLU A 55 -20.27 23.32 1.93
N GLU A 56 -18.96 23.02 1.91
CA GLU A 56 -17.87 23.97 1.71
C GLU A 56 -17.48 24.17 0.23
N ILE A 57 -18.01 23.34 -0.67
CA ILE A 57 -17.68 23.39 -2.10
C ILE A 57 -18.88 23.80 -2.96
N ARG A 58 -18.56 24.32 -4.15
CA ARG A 58 -19.51 24.55 -5.23
C ARG A 58 -18.99 23.80 -6.46
N PRO A 59 -19.41 22.55 -6.68
CA PRO A 59 -19.09 21.84 -7.91
C PRO A 59 -19.82 22.46 -9.09
N ASP A 60 -19.28 22.33 -10.30
CA ASP A 60 -19.96 22.83 -11.50
C ASP A 60 -21.31 22.15 -11.72
N ILE A 61 -21.36 20.85 -11.44
CA ILE A 61 -22.55 20.02 -11.60
C ILE A 61 -22.60 19.00 -10.46
N ILE A 62 -23.80 18.80 -9.90
CA ILE A 62 -24.15 17.64 -9.08
C ILE A 62 -25.17 16.82 -9.87
N ALA A 63 -24.76 15.66 -10.34
CA ALA A 63 -25.61 14.74 -11.09
C ALA A 63 -26.02 13.59 -10.18
N TYR A 64 -27.27 13.17 -10.21
CA TYR A 64 -27.77 12.10 -9.35
C TYR A 64 -28.14 10.88 -10.18
N GLN A 65 -27.73 9.70 -9.70
CA GLN A 65 -28.20 8.41 -10.20
C GLN A 65 -28.81 7.67 -9.01
N ASN A 66 -30.13 7.40 -9.05
CA ASN A 66 -30.85 6.73 -7.96
C ASN A 66 -30.64 7.39 -6.58
N HIS A 67 -30.58 8.73 -6.52
CA HIS A 67 -30.30 9.54 -5.33
C HIS A 67 -28.83 9.55 -4.88
N GLU A 68 -27.94 8.80 -5.51
CA GLU A 68 -26.51 8.89 -5.26
C GLU A 68 -25.91 10.05 -6.07
N PRO A 69 -25.25 11.03 -5.43
CA PRO A 69 -24.64 12.16 -6.12
C PRO A 69 -23.28 11.78 -6.73
N LEU A 70 -23.04 12.25 -7.95
CA LEU A 70 -21.75 12.33 -8.63
C LEU A 70 -21.43 13.80 -8.88
N LEU A 71 -20.27 14.24 -8.39
CA LEU A 71 -19.79 15.59 -8.68
C LEU A 71 -19.07 15.60 -10.03
N ILE A 72 -19.36 16.58 -10.87
CA ILE A 72 -18.69 16.77 -12.16
C ILE A 72 -18.13 18.19 -12.20
N GLU A 73 -16.82 18.27 -12.45
CA GLU A 73 -16.08 19.53 -12.62
C GLU A 73 -15.66 19.68 -14.08
N ILE A 74 -15.75 20.88 -14.63
CA ILE A 74 -15.37 21.18 -16.02
C ILE A 74 -14.08 22.00 -16.02
N ALA A 75 -13.00 21.41 -16.49
CA ALA A 75 -11.72 22.11 -16.64
C ALA A 75 -11.64 22.74 -18.03
N VAL A 76 -11.68 24.08 -18.10
CA VAL A 76 -11.43 24.82 -19.35
C VAL A 76 -10.04 25.43 -19.29
N THR A 77 -9.81 26.40 -18.43
CA THR A 77 -8.48 27.03 -18.28
C THR A 77 -7.71 26.47 -17.08
N HIS A 78 -8.42 25.96 -16.08
CA HIS A 78 -7.86 25.51 -14.83
C HIS A 78 -8.45 24.15 -14.45
N PHE A 79 -7.59 23.24 -14.03
CA PHE A 79 -8.00 21.99 -13.39
C PHE A 79 -8.34 22.23 -11.92
N VAL A 80 -9.13 21.32 -11.35
CA VAL A 80 -9.51 21.29 -9.94
C VAL A 80 -8.25 21.28 -9.07
N SER A 81 -8.17 22.28 -8.19
CA SER A 81 -7.02 22.50 -7.31
C SER A 81 -6.84 21.35 -6.30
N PRO A 82 -5.60 21.11 -5.81
CA PRO A 82 -5.35 20.09 -4.79
C PRO A 82 -6.22 20.24 -3.54
N ASN A 83 -6.46 21.48 -3.08
CA ASN A 83 -7.31 21.76 -1.92
C ASN A 83 -8.75 21.29 -2.16
N LYS A 84 -9.34 21.62 -3.32
CA LYS A 84 -10.70 21.17 -3.66
C LYS A 84 -10.78 19.65 -3.80
N LYS A 85 -9.76 19.00 -4.39
CA LYS A 85 -9.65 17.52 -4.45
C LYS A 85 -9.66 16.89 -3.06
N ASN A 86 -8.96 17.49 -2.10
CA ASN A 86 -8.90 16.98 -0.73
C ASN A 86 -10.26 17.12 -0.01
N ILE A 87 -10.94 18.26 -0.16
CA ILE A 87 -12.28 18.44 0.40
C ILE A 87 -13.25 17.40 -0.18
N ILE A 88 -13.29 17.25 -1.51
CA ILE A 88 -14.14 16.26 -2.19
C ILE A 88 -13.89 14.84 -1.67
N ARG A 89 -12.63 14.44 -1.47
CA ARG A 89 -12.26 13.13 -0.92
C ARG A 89 -12.67 13.00 0.55
N GLY A 90 -12.54 14.07 1.33
CA GLY A 90 -12.96 14.12 2.74
C GLY A 90 -14.47 13.94 2.90
N LEU A 91 -15.26 14.46 1.97
CA LEU A 91 -16.72 14.25 1.92
C LEU A 91 -17.10 12.81 1.53
N GLY A 92 -16.15 12.00 1.05
CA GLY A 92 -16.44 10.63 0.63
C GLY A 92 -17.39 10.58 -0.57
N LEU A 93 -17.34 11.57 -1.47
CA LEU A 93 -18.19 11.64 -2.65
C LEU A 93 -17.44 11.19 -3.91
N PRO A 94 -18.11 10.49 -4.85
CA PRO A 94 -17.55 10.24 -6.17
C PRO A 94 -17.53 11.55 -6.97
N ALA A 95 -16.43 11.79 -7.66
CA ALA A 95 -16.25 13.00 -8.44
C ALA A 95 -15.36 12.75 -9.66
N VAL A 96 -15.74 13.36 -10.78
CA VAL A 96 -14.97 13.35 -12.02
C VAL A 96 -14.68 14.77 -12.52
N GLU A 97 -13.60 14.89 -13.26
CA GLU A 97 -13.18 16.09 -13.97
C GLU A 97 -13.26 15.83 -15.46
N ILE A 98 -13.94 16.69 -16.21
CA ILE A 98 -13.98 16.66 -17.68
C ILE A 98 -13.03 17.74 -18.20
N ASP A 99 -12.02 17.31 -18.92
CA ASP A 99 -10.99 18.14 -19.55
C ASP A 99 -11.47 18.69 -20.89
N LEU A 100 -11.81 19.98 -20.88
CA LEU A 100 -12.14 20.78 -22.05
C LEU A 100 -11.07 21.83 -22.33
N SER A 101 -9.85 21.67 -21.82
CA SER A 101 -8.77 22.66 -22.00
C SER A 101 -8.31 22.84 -23.44
N ASN A 102 -8.57 21.84 -24.28
CA ASN A 102 -8.32 21.91 -25.72
C ASN A 102 -9.49 22.47 -26.52
N ALA A 103 -10.63 22.81 -25.90
CA ALA A 103 -11.74 23.44 -26.59
C ALA A 103 -11.41 24.90 -26.88
N SER A 104 -11.54 25.31 -28.15
CA SER A 104 -11.33 26.68 -28.60
C SER A 104 -12.64 27.47 -28.62
N HIS A 105 -12.55 28.77 -28.85
CA HIS A 105 -13.73 29.63 -29.08
C HIS A 105 -14.48 29.28 -30.37
N THR A 106 -13.86 28.52 -31.29
CA THR A 106 -14.49 28.05 -32.52
C THR A 106 -15.12 26.66 -32.38
N THR A 107 -14.96 26.00 -31.24
CA THR A 107 -15.55 24.67 -31.01
C THR A 107 -17.07 24.75 -31.05
N THR A 108 -17.67 23.99 -31.96
CA THR A 108 -19.12 23.93 -32.16
C THR A 108 -19.82 23.23 -31.00
N LYS A 109 -21.15 23.38 -30.90
CA LYS A 109 -21.95 22.67 -29.88
C LYS A 109 -21.82 21.15 -30.02
N ASP A 110 -21.78 20.62 -31.24
CA ASP A 110 -21.70 19.18 -31.48
C ASP A 110 -20.31 18.61 -31.18
N GLU A 111 -19.24 19.33 -31.52
CA GLU A 111 -17.88 18.97 -31.09
C GLU A 111 -17.76 18.97 -29.56
N LEU A 112 -18.34 19.97 -28.88
CA LEU A 112 -18.34 20.04 -27.43
C LEU A 112 -19.11 18.86 -26.80
N LYS A 113 -20.22 18.41 -27.41
CA LYS A 113 -20.94 17.20 -27.00
C LYS A 113 -20.05 15.96 -27.10
N LEU A 114 -19.29 15.81 -28.19
CA LEU A 114 -18.37 14.70 -28.38
C LEU A 114 -17.25 14.71 -27.33
N LEU A 115 -16.68 15.89 -27.04
CA LEU A 115 -15.64 16.03 -26.01
C LEU A 115 -16.16 15.65 -24.61
N ILE A 116 -17.34 16.15 -24.24
CA ILE A 116 -17.98 15.85 -22.95
C ILE A 116 -18.27 14.36 -22.80
N LYS A 117 -18.69 13.69 -23.88
CA LYS A 117 -19.01 12.25 -23.89
C LYS A 117 -17.76 11.37 -24.05
N SER A 118 -16.57 11.95 -24.21
CA SER A 118 -15.35 11.19 -24.39
C SER A 118 -14.80 10.70 -23.03
N PRO A 119 -14.69 9.38 -22.79
CA PRO A 119 -14.12 8.86 -21.56
C PRO A 119 -12.64 9.25 -21.40
N SER A 120 -11.89 9.43 -22.50
CA SER A 120 -10.49 9.87 -22.45
C SER A 120 -10.31 11.32 -21.98
N LYS A 121 -11.38 12.12 -22.04
CA LYS A 121 -11.44 13.49 -21.51
C LYS A 121 -11.94 13.55 -20.07
N THR A 122 -12.37 12.42 -19.51
CA THR A 122 -12.90 12.36 -18.14
C THR A 122 -11.91 11.66 -17.23
N LYS A 123 -11.69 12.17 -16.02
CA LYS A 123 -10.82 11.56 -15.01
C LYS A 123 -11.48 11.54 -13.64
N TRP A 124 -11.27 10.46 -12.90
CA TRP A 124 -11.72 10.39 -11.51
C TRP A 124 -10.89 11.32 -10.61
N ILE A 125 -11.56 12.21 -9.90
CA ILE A 125 -10.98 13.02 -8.82
C ILE A 125 -10.98 12.21 -7.52
N SER A 126 -12.12 11.56 -7.26
CA SER A 126 -12.44 10.79 -6.06
C SER A 126 -13.40 9.67 -6.42
N ASN A 127 -13.18 8.47 -5.86
CA ASN A 127 -14.17 7.40 -5.87
C ASN A 127 -14.07 6.66 -4.52
N PRO A 128 -15.11 6.69 -3.66
CA PRO A 128 -15.08 6.10 -2.33
C PRO A 128 -14.79 4.59 -2.32
N LYS A 129 -15.17 3.87 -3.38
CA LYS A 129 -14.92 2.43 -3.51
C LYS A 129 -13.43 2.09 -3.50
N VAL A 130 -12.56 3.05 -3.86
CA VAL A 130 -11.10 2.89 -3.83
C VAL A 130 -10.58 2.66 -2.41
N ILE A 131 -11.22 3.22 -1.38
CA ILE A 131 -10.70 3.17 -0.01
C ILE A 131 -10.63 1.72 0.49
N ASN A 132 -11.73 0.98 0.37
CA ASN A 132 -11.79 -0.43 0.80
C ASN A 132 -11.01 -1.33 -0.15
N ALA A 133 -11.14 -1.11 -1.47
CA ALA A 133 -10.38 -1.88 -2.45
C ALA A 133 -8.87 -1.76 -2.27
N LYS A 134 -8.36 -0.58 -1.86
CA LYS A 134 -6.95 -0.37 -1.55
C LYS A 134 -6.49 -1.16 -0.33
N LYS A 135 -7.31 -1.25 0.72
CA LYS A 135 -6.99 -2.06 1.90
C LYS A 135 -6.91 -3.55 1.54
N GLU A 136 -7.90 -4.03 0.78
CA GLU A 136 -7.95 -5.43 0.32
C GLU A 136 -6.76 -5.78 -0.58
N LEU A 137 -6.51 -4.97 -1.62
CA LEU A 137 -5.44 -5.19 -2.58
C LEU A 137 -4.06 -5.15 -1.90
N LYS A 138 -3.89 -4.25 -0.93
CA LYS A 138 -2.68 -4.21 -0.10
C LYS A 138 -2.51 -5.50 0.71
N SER A 139 -3.56 -5.98 1.37
CA SER A 139 -3.49 -7.23 2.15
C SER A 139 -3.11 -8.43 1.29
N ILE A 140 -3.65 -8.51 0.07
CA ILE A 140 -3.31 -9.55 -0.91
C ILE A 140 -1.83 -9.46 -1.29
N LEU A 141 -1.36 -8.26 -1.63
CA LEU A 141 0.03 -8.02 -2.03
C LEU A 141 1.02 -8.31 -0.88
N ASP A 142 0.69 -7.86 0.34
CA ASP A 142 1.50 -8.11 1.54
C ASP A 142 1.64 -9.61 1.83
N GLU A 143 0.54 -10.37 1.72
CA GLU A 143 0.56 -11.82 1.93
C GLU A 143 1.36 -12.55 0.84
N LYS A 144 1.20 -12.15 -0.42
CA LYS A 144 2.00 -12.67 -1.55
C LYS A 144 3.50 -12.43 -1.33
N ILE A 145 3.89 -11.21 -0.98
CA ILE A 145 5.29 -10.86 -0.70
C ILE A 145 5.82 -11.63 0.51
N ARG A 146 5.02 -11.80 1.56
CA ARG A 146 5.41 -12.59 2.74
C ARG A 146 5.71 -14.04 2.37
N GLN A 147 4.87 -14.67 1.56
CA GLN A 147 5.08 -16.06 1.11
C GLN A 147 6.36 -16.18 0.27
N ILE A 148 6.55 -15.27 -0.69
CA ILE A 148 7.76 -15.23 -1.53
C ILE A 148 9.02 -15.04 -0.69
N ASN A 149 9.02 -14.07 0.23
CA ASN A 149 10.16 -13.81 1.10
C ASN A 149 10.47 -14.98 2.04
N THR A 150 9.44 -15.67 2.54
CA THR A 150 9.60 -16.88 3.35
C THR A 150 10.30 -17.98 2.55
N ASP A 151 9.93 -18.17 1.28
CA ASP A 151 10.55 -19.15 0.40
C ASP A 151 11.99 -18.77 0.02
N ILE A 152 12.24 -17.49 -0.27
CA ILE A 152 13.60 -16.96 -0.50
C ILE A 152 14.49 -17.26 0.71
N TYR A 153 13.99 -16.98 1.91
CA TYR A 153 14.71 -17.23 3.15
C TYR A 153 15.05 -18.72 3.34
N LYS A 154 14.07 -19.62 3.14
CA LYS A 154 14.26 -21.07 3.24
C LYS A 154 15.30 -21.57 2.22
N ARG A 155 15.25 -21.09 0.97
CA ARG A 155 16.22 -21.46 -0.07
C ARG A 155 17.64 -20.99 0.29
N ARG A 156 17.79 -19.73 0.71
CA ARG A 156 19.09 -19.17 1.13
C ARG A 156 19.70 -19.95 2.31
N ARG A 157 18.89 -20.34 3.31
CA ARG A 157 19.36 -21.20 4.42
C ARG A 157 19.81 -22.59 3.98
N LYS A 158 19.05 -23.26 3.10
CA LYS A 158 19.42 -24.61 2.61
C LYS A 158 20.75 -24.61 1.85
N VAL A 159 21.04 -23.55 1.09
CA VAL A 159 22.32 -23.38 0.39
C VAL A 159 23.49 -23.13 1.36
N GLN A 160 23.23 -22.57 2.54
CA GLN A 160 24.25 -22.29 3.57
C GLN A 160 24.53 -23.48 4.52
N ILE A 161 23.79 -24.60 4.45
CA ILE A 161 24.17 -25.80 5.21
C ILE A 161 25.44 -26.37 4.54
N PRO A 162 26.59 -26.46 5.24
CA PRO A 162 27.82 -26.97 4.64
C PRO A 162 27.60 -28.39 4.11
N ARG A 163 28.12 -28.71 2.92
CA ARG A 163 28.30 -30.12 2.52
C ARG A 163 29.04 -30.80 3.67
N ALA A 164 28.51 -31.92 4.17
CA ALA A 164 29.15 -32.69 5.23
C ALA A 164 30.64 -32.87 4.88
N ALA A 165 31.52 -32.55 5.82
CA ALA A 165 32.94 -32.79 5.64
C ALA A 165 33.13 -34.26 5.22
N PRO A 166 34.06 -34.56 4.29
CA PRO A 166 34.36 -35.95 3.94
C PRO A 166 34.65 -36.74 5.23
N PRO A 167 34.24 -38.02 5.31
CA PRO A 167 34.33 -38.78 6.54
C PRO A 167 35.76 -38.73 7.09
N PRO A 168 35.94 -38.58 8.41
CA PRO A 168 37.26 -38.44 9.00
C PRO A 168 38.12 -39.65 8.63
N ARG A 169 39.28 -39.40 8.03
CA ARG A 169 40.30 -40.41 7.77
C ARG A 169 40.71 -40.98 9.12
N LYS A 170 40.57 -42.31 9.29
CA LYS A 170 40.94 -43.00 10.53
C LYS A 170 42.41 -42.73 10.84
N THR A 171 42.68 -41.92 11.85
CA THR A 171 43.97 -41.89 12.54
C THR A 171 43.71 -42.30 13.98
N GLU A 172 44.52 -43.26 14.40
CA GLU A 172 44.37 -44.04 15.61
C GLU A 172 44.48 -43.19 16.89
N THR A 173 43.77 -43.72 17.88
CA THR A 173 43.53 -43.31 19.26
C THR A 173 44.64 -42.60 20.04
N THR A 174 44.23 -41.66 20.88
CA THR A 174 44.64 -41.64 22.30
C THR A 174 43.53 -40.97 23.14
N PRO A 175 43.23 -41.47 24.35
CA PRO A 175 42.05 -41.06 25.08
C PRO A 175 42.37 -39.83 25.94
N ASN A 176 41.51 -38.82 25.93
CA ASN A 176 41.40 -38.00 27.13
C ASN A 176 40.03 -37.34 27.29
N ASN A 177 39.33 -37.84 28.31
CA ASN A 177 38.37 -37.18 29.20
C ASN A 177 37.25 -36.33 28.58
N LEU A 178 36.04 -36.91 28.65
CA LEU A 178 34.79 -36.17 28.69
C LEU A 178 34.79 -35.25 29.92
N SER A 179 34.89 -33.95 29.68
CA SER A 179 34.24 -32.97 30.56
C SER A 179 33.17 -32.24 29.74
N THR A 180 31.92 -32.38 30.17
CA THR A 180 30.79 -31.61 29.66
C THR A 180 30.91 -30.17 30.12
N GLN A 181 31.81 -29.40 29.51
CA GLN A 181 31.79 -27.95 29.65
C GLN A 181 30.80 -27.39 28.63
N LYS A 182 29.72 -26.76 29.13
CA LYS A 182 28.81 -25.95 28.31
C LYS A 182 29.65 -24.96 27.51
N LYS A 183 29.68 -25.09 26.19
CA LYS A 183 30.38 -24.14 25.31
C LYS A 183 29.83 -22.74 25.55
N GLU A 184 30.61 -21.89 26.21
CA GLU A 184 30.30 -20.47 26.33
C GLU A 184 30.49 -19.82 24.95
N TYR A 185 29.37 -19.49 24.31
CA TYR A 185 29.38 -18.64 23.13
C TYR A 185 29.80 -17.22 23.54
N LYS A 186 30.61 -16.54 22.70
CA LYS A 186 31.11 -15.18 23.00
C LYS A 186 29.99 -14.12 23.10
N ASN A 187 28.86 -14.35 22.42
CA ASN A 187 27.72 -13.43 22.34
C ASN A 187 26.40 -14.17 22.53
N ARG A 188 25.40 -13.48 23.09
CA ARG A 188 23.99 -13.90 23.21
C ARG A 188 23.09 -12.98 22.39
N TRP A 189 21.99 -13.53 21.88
CA TRP A 189 20.97 -12.82 21.11
C TRP A 189 19.69 -12.68 21.93
N PHE A 190 19.04 -11.52 21.83
CA PHE A 190 17.83 -11.16 22.56
C PHE A 190 16.80 -10.56 21.61
N ALA A 191 15.51 -10.81 21.83
CA ALA A 191 14.41 -10.25 21.05
C ALA A 191 13.59 -9.26 21.89
N CYS A 192 13.27 -8.08 21.35
CA CYS A 192 12.44 -7.07 22.01
C CYS A 192 11.03 -7.02 21.41
N ARG A 193 10.01 -7.38 22.20
CA ARG A 193 8.60 -7.33 21.78
C ARG A 193 8.08 -5.89 21.59
N SER A 194 8.53 -4.94 22.40
CA SER A 194 8.11 -3.53 22.26
C SER A 194 8.57 -2.89 20.94
N CYS A 195 9.80 -3.19 20.49
CA CYS A 195 10.24 -2.76 19.16
C CYS A 195 9.53 -3.49 18.01
N LEU A 196 9.02 -4.70 18.25
CA LEU A 196 8.26 -5.45 17.24
C LEU A 196 6.89 -4.78 16.97
N GLU A 197 6.28 -4.22 18.01
CA GLU A 197 4.97 -3.55 17.93
C GLU A 197 5.07 -2.12 17.41
N ASN A 198 6.13 -1.39 17.78
CA ASN A 198 6.41 -0.04 17.30
C ASN A 198 7.23 -0.09 16.00
N ARG A 199 6.54 -0.22 14.86
CA ARG A 199 7.14 -0.30 13.52
C ARG A 199 7.87 1.00 13.13
N ASP A 200 9.11 1.14 13.57
CA ASP A 200 10.06 2.09 13.00
C ASP A 200 11.44 1.43 12.76
N SER A 201 11.70 1.27 11.46
CA SER A 201 12.95 1.06 10.71
C SER A 201 14.17 0.24 11.24
N ASN A 202 14.56 -0.73 10.40
CA ASN A 202 15.95 -1.02 9.98
C ASN A 202 16.91 -1.94 10.74
N LYS A 203 16.45 -2.91 11.56
CA LYS A 203 17.30 -4.08 11.92
C LYS A 203 16.48 -5.36 12.08
N TYR A 204 16.37 -6.16 11.02
CA TYR A 204 15.64 -7.44 11.05
C TYR A 204 16.55 -8.62 10.70
N PHE A 205 16.52 -9.66 11.54
CA PHE A 205 16.79 -11.04 11.14
C PHE A 205 15.47 -11.80 11.36
N ASN A 206 14.85 -12.32 10.30
CA ASN A 206 13.56 -13.04 10.34
C ASN A 206 12.34 -12.32 10.93
N GLY A 207 12.29 -11.00 10.94
CA GLY A 207 11.12 -10.27 11.43
C GLY A 207 10.98 -10.22 12.95
N GLU A 208 11.98 -10.67 13.71
CA GLU A 208 12.11 -10.37 15.13
C GLU A 208 13.10 -9.21 15.31
N VAL A 209 12.76 -8.22 16.16
CA VAL A 209 13.71 -7.17 16.52
C VAL A 209 14.72 -7.74 17.51
N VAL A 210 15.86 -8.17 16.98
CA VAL A 210 16.92 -8.81 17.76
C VAL A 210 18.13 -7.91 17.97
N PHE A 211 18.76 -8.02 19.13
CA PHE A 211 20.05 -7.39 19.43
C PHE A 211 21.01 -8.39 20.07
N MET A 212 22.30 -8.15 19.84
CA MET A 212 23.38 -9.03 20.29
C MET A 212 24.15 -8.37 21.43
N VAL A 213 24.44 -9.13 22.49
CA VAL A 213 25.21 -8.66 23.64
C VAL A 213 26.31 -9.67 23.97
N PRO A 214 27.56 -9.22 24.21
CA PRO A 214 28.63 -10.11 24.67
C PRO A 214 28.23 -10.84 25.95
N THR A 215 28.56 -12.13 26.06
CA THR A 215 28.17 -12.96 27.22
C THR A 215 28.72 -12.42 28.54
N LYS A 216 29.87 -11.73 28.52
CA LYS A 216 30.41 -11.00 29.68
C LYS A 216 29.49 -9.91 30.23
N ASN A 217 28.65 -9.32 29.37
CA ASN A 217 27.71 -8.25 29.71
C ASN A 217 26.28 -8.79 29.88
N ALA A 218 26.05 -10.06 29.53
CA ALA A 218 24.77 -10.72 29.68
C ALA A 218 24.99 -12.20 30.06
N PRO A 219 25.41 -12.49 31.30
CA PRO A 219 25.62 -13.87 31.75
C PRO A 219 24.30 -14.65 31.73
N TYR A 220 24.35 -15.98 31.60
CA TYR A 220 23.13 -16.81 31.54
C TYR A 220 22.25 -16.74 32.80
N SER A 221 22.79 -16.22 33.92
CA SER A 221 22.04 -15.92 35.14
C SER A 221 21.24 -14.61 35.10
N LEU A 222 21.41 -13.79 34.05
CA LEU A 222 20.72 -12.51 33.90
C LEU A 222 19.22 -12.73 33.69
N LYS A 223 18.39 -12.02 34.47
CA LYS A 223 16.92 -12.16 34.47
C LYS A 223 16.21 -11.20 33.52
N SER A 224 16.80 -10.05 33.24
CA SER A 224 16.25 -9.07 32.31
C SER A 224 17.39 -8.29 31.63
N ILE A 225 17.11 -7.72 30.46
CA ILE A 225 18.07 -6.89 29.74
C ILE A 225 17.37 -5.74 29.02
N THR A 226 17.93 -4.54 29.12
CA THR A 226 17.36 -3.36 28.47
C THR A 226 17.64 -3.40 26.96
N CYS A 227 16.59 -3.20 26.16
CA CYS A 227 16.74 -3.06 24.72
C CYS A 227 17.47 -1.75 24.40
N PRO A 228 18.58 -1.77 23.62
CA PRO A 228 19.33 -0.57 23.28
C PRO A 228 18.59 0.36 22.30
N ASN A 229 17.48 -0.09 21.71
CA ASN A 229 16.75 0.67 20.70
C ASN A 229 15.56 1.46 21.28
N CYS A 230 14.84 0.90 22.24
CA CYS A 230 13.64 1.54 22.83
C CYS A 230 13.68 1.63 24.36
N ASN A 231 14.79 1.24 24.99
CA ASN A 231 14.96 1.14 26.44
C ASN A 231 13.95 0.25 27.17
N TYR A 232 13.18 -0.58 26.45
CA TYR A 232 12.26 -1.53 27.03
C TYR A 232 13.00 -2.67 27.73
N GLU A 233 12.51 -3.09 28.90
CA GLU A 233 13.09 -4.18 29.67
C GLU A 233 12.61 -5.54 29.13
N VAL A 234 13.55 -6.34 28.60
CA VAL A 234 13.29 -7.68 28.06
C VAL A 234 13.50 -8.71 29.17
N MET A 235 12.41 -9.31 29.63
CA MET A 235 12.45 -10.38 30.64
C MET A 235 12.95 -11.70 30.02
N LEU A 236 13.89 -12.36 30.71
CA LEU A 236 14.57 -13.59 30.31
C LEU A 236 14.08 -14.75 31.18
N GLU A 237 12.77 -14.95 31.26
CA GLU A 237 12.19 -16.04 32.04
C GLU A 237 12.38 -17.37 31.31
N ASN A 238 12.94 -18.33 32.04
CA ASN A 238 13.36 -19.69 31.69
C ASN A 238 12.66 -20.33 30.46
N PHE A 239 13.41 -20.46 29.37
CA PHE A 239 13.24 -21.54 28.38
C PHE A 239 14.08 -22.75 28.79
#